data_AF-M5UKL3-F1
#
_entry.id   AF-M5UKL3-F1
#
_cell.length_a   1.000
_cell.length_b   1.000
_cell.length_c   1.000
_cell.angle_alpha   90.00
_cell.angle_beta   90.00
_cell.angle_gamma   90.00
#
_symmetry.space_group_name_H-M   'P 1'
#
loop_
_entity.id
_entity.type
_entity.pdbx_description
1 polymer ?
#
loop_
_entity_poly.entity_id
_entity_poly.type
_entity_poly.pdbx_seq_one_letter_code
_entity_poly.pdbx_strand_id
1 'polypeptide(L)' 'MRGEIYNEGEYGAKSTFTAILGREACYSGKIVRWDELLEKGHDLAPGIDEYTLKSTPPVVRGEDGKYPVPTPGKYSPFA' A
#
# COMPACT_ATOMS: atom_id res chain seq x y z
N MET A 1 23.33 -28.13 6.58
CA MET A 1 21.99 -27.52 6.78
C MET A 1 21.67 -27.63 8.26
N ARG A 2 21.24 -26.54 8.93
CA ARG A 2 21.13 -26.44 10.41
C ARG A 2 20.01 -27.29 11.05
N GLY A 3 19.20 -28.01 10.26
CA GLY A 3 18.11 -28.85 10.75
C GLY A 3 16.83 -28.09 11.14
N GLU A 4 16.78 -26.78 10.90
CA GLU A 4 15.63 -25.92 11.19
C GLU A 4 14.68 -25.83 9.98
N ILE A 5 13.38 -25.69 10.25
CA ILE A 5 12.38 -25.42 9.21
C ILE A 5 12.70 -24.05 8.61
N TYR A 6 12.92 -24.01 7.30
CA TYR A 6 13.19 -22.78 6.58
C TYR A 6 11.95 -21.88 6.57
N ASN A 7 12.05 -20.68 7.15
CA ASN A 7 10.97 -19.71 7.22
C ASN A 7 11.46 -18.35 6.72
N GLU A 8 10.93 -17.93 5.57
CA GLU A 8 11.21 -16.63 4.96
C GLU A 8 10.03 -15.65 5.09
N GLY A 9 9.01 -15.96 5.89
CA GLY A 9 7.80 -15.14 5.97
C GLY A 9 8.10 -13.68 6.31
N GLU A 10 8.97 -13.45 7.30
CA GLU A 10 9.40 -12.10 7.69
C GLU A 10 10.21 -11.41 6.58
N TYR A 11 11.11 -12.15 5.91
CA TYR A 11 11.90 -11.61 4.81
C TYR A 11 11.01 -11.21 3.62
N GLY A 12 10.06 -12.06 3.24
CA GLY A 12 9.08 -11.77 2.21
C GLY A 12 8.19 -10.58 2.55
N ALA A 13 7.70 -10.50 3.79
CA ALA A 13 6.91 -9.36 4.27
C ALA A 13 7.69 -8.05 4.18
N LYS A 14 8.95 -8.03 4.62
CA LYS A 14 9.83 -6.85 4.54
C LYS A 14 10.20 -6.49 3.09
N SER A 15 10.43 -7.47 2.23
CA SER A 15 10.66 -7.25 0.80
C SER A 15 9.48 -6.53 0.15
N THR A 16 8.26 -7.01 0.38
CA THR A 16 7.02 -6.35 -0.10
C THR A 16 6.85 -4.96 0.51
N PHE A 17 7.10 -4.81 1.81
CA PHE A 17 7.00 -3.51 2.48
C PHE A 17 7.98 -2.48 1.91
N THR A 18 9.15 -2.90 1.41
CA THR A 18 10.09 -2.01 0.72
C THR A 18 9.48 -1.39 -0.54
N ALA A 19 8.70 -2.16 -1.30
CA ALA A 19 7.98 -1.66 -2.47
C ALA A 19 6.87 -0.66 -2.07
N ILE A 20 6.15 -0.94 -0.98
CA ILE A 20 5.15 -0.03 -0.41
C ILE A 20 5.82 1.29 -0.01
N LEU A 21 6.91 1.23 0.77
CA LEU A 21 7.66 2.41 1.20
C LEU A 21 8.10 3.28 0.00
N GLY A 22 8.61 2.67 -1.06
CA GLY A 22 8.99 3.37 -2.28
C GLY A 22 7.81 4.05 -2.98
N ARG A 23 6.66 3.37 -3.07
CA ARG A 23 5.41 3.94 -3.61
C ARG A 23 4.97 5.17 -2.79
N GLU A 24 4.90 5.02 -1.47
CA GLU A 24 4.46 6.07 -0.55
C GLU A 24 5.35 7.31 -0.64
N ALA A 25 6.67 7.13 -0.66
CA ALA A 25 7.63 8.22 -0.83
C ALA A 25 7.49 8.91 -2.19
N CYS A 26 7.36 8.13 -3.28
CA CYS A 26 7.24 8.66 -4.65
C CYS A 26 5.96 9.48 -4.84
N TYR A 27 4.80 8.96 -4.41
CA TYR A 27 3.52 9.61 -4.63
C TYR A 27 3.29 10.81 -3.72
N SER A 28 3.83 10.78 -2.50
CA SER A 28 3.74 11.91 -1.58
C SER A 28 4.80 12.98 -1.86
N GLY A 29 5.94 12.62 -2.45
CA GLY A 29 7.10 13.50 -2.59
C GLY A 29 7.75 13.85 -1.24
N LYS A 30 7.53 13.04 -0.20
CA LYS A 30 8.01 13.27 1.17
C LYS A 30 9.06 12.24 1.57
N ILE A 31 9.87 12.62 2.56
CA ILE A 31 10.68 11.65 3.30
C ILE A 31 9.75 10.82 4.16
N VAL A 32 9.74 9.50 3.94
CA VAL A 32 8.93 8.54 4.69
C VAL A 32 9.85 7.58 5.43
N ARG A 33 9.67 7.46 6.75
CA ARG A 33 10.47 6.56 7.58
C ARG A 33 9.82 5.18 7.65
N TRP A 34 10.64 4.14 7.60
CA TRP A 34 10.19 2.74 7.63
C TRP A 34 9.26 2.45 8.80
N ASP A 35 9.72 2.69 10.03
CA ASP A 35 8.98 2.36 11.26
C ASP A 35 7.69 3.16 11.37
N GLU A 36 7.73 4.44 10.98
CA GLU A 36 6.57 5.33 11.00
C GLU A 36 5.48 4.87 10.02
N LEU A 37 5.88 4.48 8.80
CA LEU A 37 4.93 3.97 7.82
C LEU A 37 4.38 2.60 8.23
N LEU A 38 5.20 1.76 8.88
CA LEU A 38 4.75 0.45 9.33
C LEU A 38 3.70 0.57 10.44
N GLU A 39 3.83 1.58 11.31
CA GLU A 39 2.90 1.83 12.41
C GLU A 39 1.66 2.63 11.97
N LYS A 40 1.82 3.63 11.11
CA LYS A 40 0.80 4.65 10.80
C LYS A 40 0.36 4.70 9.34
N GLY A 41 0.88 3.79 8.52
CA GLY A 41 0.52 3.70 7.11
C GLY A 41 -0.95 3.36 6.91
N HIS A 42 -1.48 3.73 5.76
CA HIS A 42 -2.85 3.36 5.37
C HIS A 42 -2.95 1.86 5.11
N ASP A 43 -4.10 1.28 5.47
CA ASP A 43 -4.53 0.02 4.88
C ASP A 43 -4.85 0.25 3.40
N LEU A 44 -4.04 -0.33 2.51
CA LEU A 44 -4.17 -0.16 1.07
C LEU A 44 -5.35 -0.92 0.47
N ALA A 45 -5.88 -1.92 1.18
CA ALA A 45 -7.03 -2.70 0.74
C ALA A 45 -7.95 -3.06 1.92
N PRO A 46 -8.67 -2.06 2.48
CA PRO A 46 -9.57 -2.30 3.60
C PRO A 46 -10.61 -3.36 3.26
N GLY A 47 -10.72 -4.37 4.12
CA GLY A 47 -11.67 -5.47 3.96
C GLY A 47 -11.39 -6.39 2.77
N ILE A 48 -10.12 -6.55 2.37
CA ILE A 48 -9.73 -7.37 1.21
C ILE A 48 -10.32 -8.79 1.22
N ASP A 49 -10.51 -9.39 2.39
CA ASP A 49 -11.08 -10.73 2.55
C ASP A 49 -12.55 -10.83 2.09
N GLU A 50 -13.25 -9.69 2.02
CA GLU A 50 -14.65 -9.61 1.60
C GLU A 50 -14.79 -9.32 0.09
N TYR A 51 -13.68 -9.13 -0.63
CA TYR A 51 -13.72 -8.74 -2.03
C TYR A 51 -14.21 -9.90 -2.90
N THR A 52 -15.10 -9.57 -3.83
CA THR A 52 -15.63 -10.48 -4.84
C THR A 52 -15.44 -9.86 -6.22
N LEU A 53 -15.63 -10.65 -7.27
CA LEU A 53 -15.64 -10.13 -8.65
C LEU A 53 -16.77 -9.12 -8.93
N LYS A 54 -17.74 -8.99 -8.01
CA LYS A 54 -18.84 -8.03 -8.08
C LYS A 54 -18.62 -6.80 -7.19
N SER A 55 -17.57 -6.79 -6.39
CA SER A 55 -17.29 -5.68 -5.48
C SER A 55 -16.92 -4.42 -6.27
N THR A 56 -17.40 -3.28 -5.80
CA THR A 56 -17.06 -1.97 -6.39
C THR A 56 -15.57 -1.71 -6.18
N PRO A 57 -14.82 -1.30 -7.22
CA PRO A 57 -13.41 -0.99 -7.06
C PRO A 57 -13.20 0.25 -6.16
N PRO A 58 -12.05 0.37 -5.46
CA PRO A 58 -11.75 1.51 -4.60
C PRO A 58 -11.77 2.87 -5.32
N VAL A 59 -11.52 2.86 -6.63
CA VAL A 59 -11.56 4.06 -7.47
C VAL A 59 -12.62 3.87 -8.55
N VAL A 60 -13.63 4.74 -8.52
CA VAL A 60 -14.73 4.79 -9.50
C VAL A 60 -14.67 6.10 -10.29
N ARG A 61 -15.30 6.12 -11.46
CA ARG A 61 -15.47 7.35 -12.24
C ARG A 61 -16.37 8.34 -11.50
N GLY A 62 -16.10 9.62 -11.64
CA GLY A 62 -16.97 10.71 -11.18
C GLY A 62 -18.22 10.87 -12.04
N GLU A 63 -19.07 11.84 -11.69
CA GLU A 63 -20.30 12.17 -12.41
C GLU A 63 -20.05 12.62 -13.85
N ASP A 64 -18.89 13.23 -14.10
CA ASP A 64 -18.43 13.64 -15.43
C ASP A 64 -17.89 12.47 -16.28
N GLY A 65 -17.95 11.25 -15.74
CA GLY A 65 -17.47 10.03 -16.38
C GLY A 65 -15.95 9.83 -16.32
N LYS A 66 -15.19 10.71 -15.66
CA LYS A 66 -13.72 10.65 -15.61
C LYS A 66 -13.23 10.02 -14.30
N TYR A 67 -12.05 9.40 -14.36
CA TYR A 67 -11.36 8.90 -13.17
C TYR A 67 -10.51 10.01 -12.53
N PRO A 68 -10.29 9.96 -11.20
CA PRO A 68 -9.43 10.93 -10.54
C PRO A 68 -8.00 10.87 -11.11
N VAL A 69 -7.45 12.03 -11.44
CA VAL A 69 -6.09 12.16 -11.98
C VAL A 69 -5.10 12.27 -10.80
N PRO A 70 -4.06 11.42 -10.75
CA PRO A 70 -3.05 11.51 -9.70
C PRO A 70 -2.35 12.86 -9.79
N THR A 71 -2.32 13.60 -8.68
CA THR A 71 -1.66 14.90 -8.58
C THR A 71 -0.49 14.78 -7.61
N PRO A 72 0.76 14.98 -8.06
CA PRO A 72 1.93 14.93 -7.19
C PRO A 72 1.80 15.85 -5.97
N GLY A 73 2.19 15.37 -4.79
CA GLY A 73 2.17 16.14 -3.53
C GLY A 73 0.80 16.28 -2.86
N LYS A 74 -0.30 15.88 -3.52
CA LYS A 74 -1.64 15.85 -2.90
C LYS A 74 -1.85 14.61 -2.03
N TYR A 75 -1.13 13.52 -2.33
CA TYR A 75 -1.25 12.25 -1.65
C TYR A 75 -0.54 12.27 -0.28
N SER A 76 -1.21 11.74 0.75
CA SER A 76 -0.63 11.54 2.09
C SER A 76 -0.36 10.05 2.31
N PRO A 77 0.87 9.67 2.68
CA PRO A 77 1.21 8.28 2.97
C PRO A 77 0.79 7.83 4.37
N PHE A 78 0.34 8.77 5.20
CA PHE A 78 -0.12 8.53 6.57
C PHE A 78 -1.60 8.90 6.69
N ALA A 79 -2.33 8.12 7.50
CA ALA A 79 -3.76 8.31 7.78
C ALA A 79 -4.00 9.48 8.72
#